data_AF-A0A819GKA0-F1
#
_entry.id   AF-A0A819GKA0-F1
#
_cell.length_a   1.000
_cell.length_b   1.000
_cell.length_c   1.000
_cell.angle_alpha   90.00
_cell.angle_beta   90.00
_cell.angle_gamma   90.00
#
_symmetry.space_group_name_H-M   'P 1'
#
loop_
_entity.id
_entity.type
_entity.pdbx_description
1 polymer ?
#
loop_
_entity_poly.entity_id
_entity_poly.type
_entity_poly.pdbx_seq_one_letter_code
_entity_poly.pdbx_strand_id
1 'polypeptide(L)'
;MSSSSVSDGILKFATQYSLYTGCIIFSFGVIGNGLNLLVFTQFKQFRTNRCAFYITIESISNLIYQFLTISLTILTSIYQDDATGRFSFCIALGCSYDIQPTLGCVPSNYVAVQYLTYFFYPVLIGFLPIAIASSFSMLAYHNVRRIVRRQLPIVRRKLDKQITAMVLMRVIAFVFLLLPFITYRIYTINFPTSRSVSMTFAIGKLIQAILTSIYIINYAINFYLFLIFSSRFRRQVKVVLVKKCWQRWKYWCCSINNRIEPGNNTEPHNSQIESDENI
;
A
#
# COMPACT_ATOMS: atom_id res chain seq x y z
N MET A 1 31.85 13.47 25.73
CA MET A 1 31.05 13.64 24.49
C MET A 1 30.23 14.92 24.62
N SER A 2 30.33 15.83 23.66
CA SER A 2 29.51 17.05 23.64
C SER A 2 28.06 16.69 23.29
N SER A 3 27.09 17.46 23.78
CA SER A 3 25.67 17.31 23.41
C SER A 3 25.44 17.37 21.90
N SER A 4 26.25 18.17 21.19
CA SER A 4 26.24 18.24 19.72
C SER A 4 26.58 16.91 19.04
N SER A 5 27.59 16.19 19.54
CA SER A 5 28.00 14.90 18.97
C SER A 5 26.91 13.83 19.09
N VAL A 6 26.14 13.85 20.18
CA VAL A 6 25.02 12.93 20.41
C VAL A 6 23.86 13.24 19.47
N SER A 7 23.47 14.51 19.34
CA SER A 7 22.37 14.90 18.45
C SER A 7 22.63 14.54 16.99
N ASP A 8 23.86 14.70 16.52
CA ASP A 8 24.25 14.35 15.15
C ASP A 8 24.16 12.84 14.90
N GLY A 9 24.53 12.03 15.89
CA GLY A 9 24.38 10.57 15.84
C GLY A 9 22.91 10.15 15.72
N ILE A 10 22.03 10.73 16.52
CA ILE A 10 20.58 10.46 16.47
C ILE A 10 19.99 10.87 15.13
N LEU A 11 20.39 12.04 14.60
CA LEU A 11 19.89 12.52 13.32
C LEU A 11 20.30 11.59 12.16
N LYS A 12 21.58 11.17 12.12
CA LYS A 12 22.07 10.20 11.13
C LYS A 12 21.31 8.87 11.23
N PHE A 13 21.08 8.39 12.45
CA PHE A 13 20.31 7.18 12.69
C PHE A 13 18.86 7.31 12.20
N ALA A 14 18.19 8.42 12.48
CA ALA A 14 16.81 8.67 12.03
C ALA A 14 16.69 8.65 10.51
N THR A 15 17.65 9.27 9.79
CA THR A 15 17.68 9.26 8.32
C THR A 15 17.90 7.86 7.76
N GLN A 16 18.88 7.11 8.31
CA GLN A 16 19.13 5.72 7.91
C GLN A 16 17.91 4.84 8.18
N TYR A 17 17.30 4.96 9.36
CA TYR A 17 16.09 4.24 9.74
C TYR A 17 14.96 4.50 8.74
N SER A 18 14.70 5.77 8.39
CA SER A 18 13.64 6.13 7.45
C SER A 18 13.88 5.53 6.05
N LEU A 19 15.12 5.53 5.58
CA LEU A 19 15.47 4.98 4.26
C LEU A 19 15.32 3.46 4.22
N TYR A 20 15.94 2.75 5.18
CA TYR A 20 15.87 1.28 5.22
C TYR A 20 14.46 0.76 5.45
N THR A 21 13.76 1.34 6.43
CA THR A 21 12.37 0.95 6.74
C THR A 21 11.45 1.28 5.58
N GLY A 22 11.63 2.42 4.92
CA GLY A 22 10.90 2.79 3.69
C GLY A 22 11.09 1.79 2.56
N CYS A 23 12.33 1.38 2.28
CA CYS A 23 12.64 0.37 1.26
C CYS A 23 11.99 -0.99 1.58
N ILE A 24 12.06 -1.43 2.84
CA ILE A 24 11.42 -2.69 3.28
C ILE A 24 9.91 -2.60 3.09
N ILE A 25 9.25 -1.56 3.62
CA ILE A 25 7.80 -1.40 3.51
C ILE A 25 7.38 -1.31 2.02
N PHE A 26 8.16 -0.64 1.18
CA PHE A 26 7.91 -0.57 -0.26
C PHE A 26 7.95 -1.96 -0.91
N SER A 27 8.99 -2.77 -0.66
CA SER A 27 9.08 -4.13 -1.22
C SER A 27 7.90 -5.01 -0.80
N PHE A 28 7.58 -5.04 0.50
CA PHE A 28 6.42 -5.78 1.02
C PHE A 28 5.10 -5.24 0.45
N GLY A 29 5.00 -3.92 0.30
CA GLY A 29 3.84 -3.24 -0.27
C GLY A 29 3.58 -3.62 -1.73
N VAL A 30 4.60 -3.54 -2.58
CA VAL A 30 4.51 -3.89 -4.00
C VAL A 30 4.15 -5.37 -4.17
N ILE A 31 4.80 -6.26 -3.42
CA ILE A 31 4.52 -7.71 -3.46
C ILE A 31 3.09 -7.99 -3.00
N GLY A 32 2.70 -7.46 -1.83
CA GLY A 32 1.37 -7.71 -1.25
C GLY A 32 0.24 -7.17 -2.12
N ASN A 33 0.31 -5.91 -2.54
CA ASN A 33 -0.70 -5.31 -3.39
C ASN A 33 -0.72 -5.94 -4.80
N GLY A 34 0.43 -6.33 -5.35
CA GLY A 34 0.50 -7.07 -6.61
C GLY A 34 -0.17 -8.44 -6.53
N LEU A 35 0.02 -9.18 -5.43
CA LEU A 35 -0.67 -10.46 -5.19
C LEU A 35 -2.18 -10.27 -4.98
N ASN A 36 -2.61 -9.23 -4.27
CA ASN A 36 -4.03 -8.86 -4.18
C ASN A 36 -4.64 -8.68 -5.58
N LEU A 37 -4.03 -7.84 -6.43
CA LEU A 37 -4.50 -7.59 -7.78
C LEU A 37 -4.56 -8.88 -8.60
N LEU A 38 -3.53 -9.71 -8.53
CA LEU A 38 -3.49 -11.00 -9.22
C LEU A 38 -4.66 -11.90 -8.77
N VAL A 39 -4.89 -12.04 -7.47
CA VAL A 39 -5.99 -12.88 -6.96
C VAL A 39 -7.35 -12.35 -7.39
N PHE A 40 -7.62 -11.05 -7.24
CA PHE A 40 -8.94 -10.50 -7.54
C PHE A 40 -9.25 -10.42 -9.05
N THR A 41 -8.24 -10.26 -9.91
CA THR A 41 -8.42 -10.22 -11.37
C THR A 41 -8.63 -11.61 -12.00
N GLN A 42 -8.00 -12.66 -11.45
CA GLN A 42 -8.01 -14.00 -12.07
C GLN A 42 -9.33 -14.76 -11.87
N PHE A 43 -10.06 -14.56 -10.77
CA PHE A 43 -11.28 -15.30 -10.51
C PHE A 43 -12.52 -14.59 -11.09
N LYS A 44 -13.18 -15.24 -12.06
CA LYS A 44 -14.47 -14.78 -12.63
C LYS A 44 -15.53 -14.48 -11.55
N GLN A 45 -15.56 -15.28 -10.47
CA GLN A 45 -16.49 -15.09 -9.36
C GLN A 45 -16.29 -13.75 -8.63
N PHE A 46 -15.07 -13.23 -8.56
CA PHE A 46 -14.79 -11.95 -7.92
C PHE A 46 -15.15 -10.76 -8.82
N ARG A 47 -15.00 -10.89 -10.14
CA ARG A 47 -15.35 -9.83 -11.09
C ARG A 47 -16.83 -9.42 -11.04
N THR A 48 -17.72 -10.31 -10.64
CA THR A 48 -19.16 -10.00 -10.48
C THR A 48 -19.47 -9.34 -9.13
N ASN A 49 -18.54 -9.37 -8.16
CA ASN A 49 -18.77 -8.83 -6.82
C ASN A 49 -18.27 -7.38 -6.71
N ARG A 50 -19.17 -6.45 -6.41
CA ARG A 50 -18.85 -5.01 -6.22
C ARG A 50 -17.78 -4.77 -5.14
N CYS A 51 -17.74 -5.57 -4.09
CA CYS A 51 -16.73 -5.42 -3.04
C CYS A 51 -15.33 -5.77 -3.52
N ALA A 52 -15.19 -6.81 -4.34
CA ALA A 52 -13.89 -7.16 -4.93
C ALA A 52 -13.37 -6.06 -5.86
N PHE A 53 -14.27 -5.34 -6.55
CA PHE A 53 -13.91 -4.17 -7.33
C PHE A 53 -13.32 -3.05 -6.45
N TYR A 54 -13.96 -2.72 -5.31
CA TYR A 54 -13.41 -1.73 -4.36
C TYR A 54 -12.03 -2.14 -3.81
N ILE A 55 -11.85 -3.41 -3.44
CA ILE A 55 -10.54 -3.91 -2.94
C ILE A 55 -9.47 -3.85 -4.05
N THR A 56 -9.87 -4.06 -5.30
CA THR A 56 -8.98 -3.95 -6.47
C THR A 56 -8.54 -2.49 -6.64
N ILE A 57 -9.48 -1.54 -6.65
CA ILE A 57 -9.16 -0.11 -6.72
C ILE A 57 -8.28 0.31 -5.54
N GLU A 58 -8.62 -0.10 -4.31
CA GLU A 58 -7.82 0.20 -3.12
C GLU A 58 -6.38 -0.30 -3.28
N SER A 59 -6.18 -1.51 -3.84
CA SER A 59 -4.85 -2.06 -4.09
C SER A 59 -4.08 -1.26 -5.14
N ILE A 60 -4.75 -0.74 -6.18
CA ILE A 60 -4.14 0.15 -7.18
C ILE A 60 -3.75 1.48 -6.52
N SER A 61 -4.65 2.10 -5.76
CA SER A 61 -4.38 3.35 -5.05
C SER A 61 -3.21 3.18 -4.08
N ASN A 62 -3.16 2.10 -3.31
CA ASN A 62 -2.05 1.81 -2.39
C ASN A 62 -0.70 1.69 -3.11
N LEU A 63 -0.66 1.06 -4.29
CA LEU A 63 0.56 1.00 -5.10
C LEU A 63 1.01 2.40 -5.52
N ILE A 64 0.10 3.21 -6.07
CA ILE A 64 0.40 4.59 -6.48
C ILE A 64 0.95 5.39 -5.29
N TYR A 65 0.27 5.33 -4.13
CA TYR A 65 0.72 6.01 -2.91
C TYR A 65 2.10 5.53 -2.45
N GLN A 66 2.41 4.23 -2.54
CA GLN A 66 3.72 3.70 -2.18
C GLN A 66 4.83 4.19 -3.11
N PHE A 67 4.58 4.22 -4.44
CA PHE A 67 5.53 4.78 -5.41
C PHE A 67 5.79 6.27 -5.19
N LEU A 68 4.75 7.04 -4.89
CA LEU A 68 4.89 8.45 -4.54
C LEU A 68 5.70 8.62 -3.25
N THR A 69 5.39 7.82 -2.22
CA THR A 69 6.04 7.93 -0.91
C THR A 69 7.53 7.58 -0.96
N ILE A 70 7.91 6.51 -1.67
CA ILE A 70 9.32 6.14 -1.79
C ILE A 70 10.10 7.19 -2.60
N SER A 71 9.51 7.72 -3.68
CA SER A 71 10.09 8.82 -4.46
C SER A 71 10.35 10.04 -3.59
N LEU A 72 9.37 10.41 -2.75
CA LEU A 72 9.52 11.52 -1.79
C LEU A 72 10.53 11.23 -0.68
N THR A 73 10.66 9.97 -0.24
CA THR A 73 11.63 9.57 0.78
C THR A 73 13.05 9.67 0.25
N ILE A 74 13.29 9.21 -0.99
CA ILE A 74 14.59 9.34 -1.66
C ILE A 74 14.94 10.82 -1.83
N LEU A 75 13.98 11.64 -2.28
CA LEU A 75 14.17 13.08 -2.42
C LEU A 75 14.53 13.75 -1.08
N THR A 76 13.80 13.39 -0.01
CA THR A 76 14.07 13.86 1.37
C THR A 76 15.48 13.48 1.82
N SER A 77 15.93 12.26 1.51
CA SER A 77 17.27 11.79 1.87
C SER A 77 18.39 12.51 1.10
N ILE A 78 18.15 12.91 -0.16
CA ILE A 78 19.13 13.63 -0.98
C ILE A 78 19.27 15.08 -0.51
N TYR A 79 18.13 15.75 -0.26
CA TYR A 79 18.12 17.17 0.10
C TYR A 79 18.30 17.44 1.60
N GLN A 80 18.36 16.40 2.44
CA GLN A 80 18.42 16.48 3.90
C GLN A 80 17.33 17.38 4.52
N ASP A 81 16.22 17.52 3.80
CA ASP A 81 15.13 18.42 4.16
C ASP A 81 13.80 17.71 4.01
N ASP A 82 12.83 18.01 4.88
CA ASP A 82 11.55 17.29 5.00
C ASP A 82 10.63 17.54 3.79
N ALA A 83 10.99 17.02 2.63
CA ALA A 83 10.23 17.16 1.39
C ALA A 83 8.92 16.37 1.43
N THR A 84 8.84 15.32 2.25
CA THR A 84 7.65 14.43 2.34
C THR A 84 6.39 15.19 2.75
N GLY A 85 6.51 16.11 3.73
CA GLY A 85 5.40 16.97 4.15
C GLY A 85 5.11 18.10 3.17
N ARG A 86 6.10 18.53 2.37
CA ARG A 86 5.95 19.67 1.44
C ARG A 86 5.18 19.27 0.20
N PHE A 87 5.52 18.13 -0.40
CA PHE A 87 5.07 17.79 -1.74
C PHE A 87 3.59 17.37 -1.80
N SER A 88 3.12 16.55 -0.85
CA SER A 88 1.69 16.17 -0.81
C SER A 88 0.78 17.37 -0.53
N PHE A 89 1.25 18.36 0.23
CA PHE A 89 0.45 19.51 0.64
C PHE A 89 0.50 20.65 -0.38
N CYS A 90 1.66 20.94 -0.97
CA CYS A 90 1.80 21.96 -2.03
C CYS A 90 0.88 21.66 -3.21
N ILE A 91 0.83 20.41 -3.66
CA ILE A 91 0.02 20.04 -4.82
C ILE A 91 -1.47 20.15 -4.51
N ALA A 92 -1.90 19.74 -3.32
CA ALA A 92 -3.31 19.73 -2.96
C ALA A 92 -3.88 21.12 -2.65
N LEU A 93 -3.08 22.02 -2.09
CA LEU A 93 -3.57 23.30 -1.53
C LEU A 93 -2.92 24.55 -2.14
N GLY A 94 -2.00 24.40 -3.11
CA GLY A 94 -1.34 25.54 -3.75
C GLY A 94 -0.60 26.45 -2.76
N CYS A 95 -0.15 25.92 -1.63
CA CYS A 95 0.43 26.74 -0.57
C CYS A 95 1.78 27.33 -0.98
N SER A 96 1.93 28.65 -0.81
CA SER A 96 3.23 29.32 -0.79
C SER A 96 3.95 28.95 0.50
N TYR A 97 5.12 28.32 0.38
CA TYR A 97 6.00 28.10 1.51
C TYR A 97 7.14 29.09 1.49
N ASP A 98 7.53 29.56 2.67
CA ASP A 98 8.72 30.38 2.82
C ASP A 98 9.84 29.54 3.45
N ILE A 99 11.07 29.71 2.96
CA ILE A 99 12.23 28.96 3.41
C ILE A 99 12.90 29.77 4.51
N GLN A 100 12.68 29.37 5.77
CA GLN A 100 13.40 29.96 6.90
C GLN A 100 14.68 29.16 7.20
N PRO A 101 15.85 29.81 7.36
CA PRO A 101 17.11 29.09 7.60
C PRO A 101 17.11 28.32 8.93
N THR A 102 16.41 28.83 9.95
CA THR A 102 16.39 28.28 11.32
C THR A 102 15.31 27.23 11.56
N LEU A 103 14.19 27.30 10.85
CA LEU A 103 13.03 26.42 11.04
C LEU A 103 12.80 25.48 9.85
N GLY A 104 13.48 25.73 8.73
CA GLY A 104 13.20 25.09 7.45
C GLY A 104 11.98 25.70 6.79
N CYS A 105 11.33 24.91 5.94
CA CYS A 105 10.12 25.31 5.24
C CYS A 105 8.93 25.21 6.18
N VAL A 106 8.38 26.36 6.53
CA VAL A 106 7.17 26.48 7.34
C VAL A 106 6.11 27.20 6.52
N PRO A 107 4.82 26.83 6.65
CA PRO A 107 3.75 27.62 6.06
C PRO A 107 3.82 29.05 6.61
N SER A 108 4.06 30.04 5.72
CA SER A 108 4.24 31.44 6.12
C SER A 108 2.93 32.09 6.56
N ASN A 109 1.81 31.60 6.04
CA ASN A 109 0.51 32.17 6.29
C ASN A 109 -0.11 31.58 7.57
N TYR A 110 -0.36 32.44 8.56
CA TYR A 110 -1.02 32.09 9.82
C TYR A 110 -2.39 31.42 9.62
N VAL A 111 -3.18 31.89 8.65
CA VAL A 111 -4.49 31.30 8.32
C VAL A 111 -4.33 29.86 7.83
N ALA A 112 -3.29 29.59 7.04
CA ALA A 112 -3.00 28.24 6.57
C ALA A 112 -2.60 27.30 7.72
N VAL A 113 -1.81 27.78 8.69
CA VAL A 113 -1.45 27.01 9.89
C VAL A 113 -2.69 26.63 10.70
N GLN A 114 -3.59 27.60 10.94
CA GLN A 114 -4.85 27.33 11.66
C GLN A 114 -5.73 26.34 10.90
N TYR A 115 -5.89 26.53 9.59
CA TYR A 115 -6.66 25.60 8.75
C TYR A 115 -6.10 24.18 8.79
N LEU A 116 -4.78 24.02 8.64
CA LEU A 116 -4.14 22.71 8.69
C LEU A 116 -4.37 22.03 10.04
N THR A 117 -4.10 22.78 11.12
CA THR A 117 -4.13 22.27 12.49
C THR A 117 -5.52 21.87 12.95
N TYR A 118 -6.51 22.74 12.76
CA TYR A 118 -7.83 22.57 13.37
C TYR A 118 -8.85 21.89 12.45
N PHE A 119 -8.63 21.94 11.13
CA PHE A 119 -9.58 21.39 10.16
C PHE A 119 -8.96 20.25 9.35
N PHE A 120 -7.89 20.50 8.61
CA PHE A 120 -7.40 19.53 7.63
C PHE A 120 -6.95 18.19 8.23
N TYR A 121 -6.00 18.22 9.18
CA TYR A 121 -5.51 16.99 9.80
C TYR A 121 -6.57 16.26 10.64
N PRO A 122 -7.24 16.91 11.60
CA PRO A 122 -8.17 16.20 12.48
C PRO A 122 -9.48 15.85 11.77
N VAL A 123 -10.03 16.71 10.91
CA VAL A 123 -11.34 16.48 10.28
C VAL A 123 -11.18 15.71 8.97
N LEU A 124 -10.46 16.26 7.99
CA LEU A 124 -10.41 15.68 6.63
C LEU A 124 -9.57 14.41 6.56
N ILE A 125 -8.41 14.36 7.21
CA ILE A 125 -7.54 13.18 7.21
C ILE A 125 -7.91 12.19 8.33
N GLY A 126 -8.34 12.68 9.49
CA GLY A 126 -8.65 11.84 10.64
C GLY A 126 -10.10 11.38 10.72
N PHE A 127 -10.95 12.23 11.31
CA PHE A 127 -12.28 11.87 11.75
C PHE A 127 -13.21 11.49 10.60
N LEU A 128 -13.23 12.26 9.51
CA LEU A 128 -14.14 12.04 8.38
C LEU A 128 -13.95 10.65 7.73
N PRO A 129 -12.74 10.24 7.29
CA PRO A 129 -12.55 8.93 6.68
C PRO A 129 -12.77 7.80 7.69
N ILE A 130 -12.42 7.98 8.97
CA ILE A 130 -12.66 6.98 10.02
C ILE A 130 -14.18 6.80 10.24
N ALA A 131 -14.94 7.90 10.35
CA ALA A 131 -16.38 7.87 10.56
C ALA A 131 -17.12 7.25 9.36
N ILE A 132 -16.74 7.64 8.14
CA ILE A 132 -17.29 7.08 6.90
C ILE A 132 -16.96 5.58 6.81
N ALA A 133 -15.70 5.19 6.96
CA ALA A 133 -15.30 3.79 6.86
C ALA A 133 -15.94 2.91 7.94
N SER A 134 -16.05 3.42 9.17
CA SER A 134 -16.65 2.70 10.30
C SER A 134 -18.15 2.55 10.14
N SER A 135 -18.87 3.63 9.76
CA SER A 135 -20.32 3.58 9.54
C SER A 135 -20.69 2.63 8.40
N PHE A 136 -20.00 2.71 7.25
CA PHE A 136 -20.24 1.78 6.14
C PHE A 136 -19.87 0.34 6.49
N SER A 137 -18.79 0.11 7.24
CA SER A 137 -18.41 -1.24 7.71
C SER A 137 -19.45 -1.82 8.67
N MET A 138 -19.97 -0.99 9.57
CA MET A 138 -21.01 -1.38 10.51
C MET A 138 -22.33 -1.67 9.80
N LEU A 139 -22.76 -0.81 8.87
CA LEU A 139 -23.95 -1.03 8.04
C LEU A 139 -23.83 -2.30 7.19
N ALA A 140 -22.66 -2.54 6.58
CA ALA A 140 -22.38 -3.76 5.84
C ALA A 140 -22.49 -5.00 6.75
N TYR A 141 -21.95 -4.93 7.96
CA TYR A 141 -22.07 -5.99 8.95
C TYR A 141 -23.52 -6.27 9.37
N HIS A 142 -24.30 -5.22 9.64
CA HIS A 142 -25.72 -5.38 9.97
C HIS A 142 -26.53 -5.96 8.82
N ASN A 143 -26.31 -5.50 7.60
CA ASN A 143 -27.00 -5.99 6.41
C ASN A 143 -26.67 -7.47 6.16
N VAL A 144 -25.41 -7.87 6.27
CA VAL A 144 -25.01 -9.29 6.15
C VAL A 144 -25.66 -10.12 7.25
N ARG A 145 -25.70 -9.63 8.50
CA ARG A 145 -26.37 -10.34 9.62
C ARG A 145 -27.89 -10.46 9.43
N ARG A 146 -28.54 -9.48 8.78
CA ARG A 146 -29.98 -9.51 8.47
C ARG A 146 -30.29 -10.47 7.32
N ILE A 147 -29.53 -10.41 6.23
CA ILE A 147 -29.71 -11.28 5.04
C ILE A 147 -29.55 -12.75 5.42
N VAL A 148 -28.65 -13.05 6.34
CA VAL A 148 -28.43 -14.39 6.92
C VAL A 148 -29.70 -15.09 7.42
N ARG A 149 -30.75 -14.34 7.80
CA ARG A 149 -32.03 -14.91 8.28
C ARG A 149 -32.99 -15.32 7.16
N ARG A 150 -32.80 -14.82 5.94
CA ARG A 150 -33.61 -15.18 4.77
C ARG A 150 -32.87 -16.29 4.01
N GLN A 151 -33.53 -17.42 3.73
CA GLN A 151 -32.92 -18.66 3.23
C GLN A 151 -32.20 -18.50 1.88
N LEU A 152 -30.96 -18.02 1.88
CA LEU A 152 -30.09 -17.99 0.72
C LEU A 152 -29.16 -19.21 0.68
N PRO A 153 -28.75 -19.66 -0.52
CA PRO A 153 -27.88 -20.82 -0.67
C PRO A 153 -26.59 -20.68 0.17
N ILE A 154 -26.29 -21.75 0.92
CA ILE A 154 -25.26 -21.81 1.99
C ILE A 154 -23.87 -21.32 1.52
N VAL A 155 -23.53 -21.53 0.25
CA VAL A 155 -22.22 -21.18 -0.32
C VAL A 155 -21.99 -19.67 -0.42
N ARG A 156 -23.01 -18.87 -0.76
CA ARG A 156 -22.87 -17.40 -0.89
C ARG A 156 -22.70 -16.73 0.48
N ARG A 157 -23.41 -17.24 1.50
CA ARG A 157 -23.37 -16.70 2.87
C ARG A 157 -21.98 -16.70 3.51
N LYS A 158 -21.20 -17.76 3.29
CA LYS A 158 -19.83 -17.85 3.85
C LYS A 158 -18.88 -16.83 3.21
N LEU A 159 -19.10 -16.50 1.93
CA LEU A 159 -18.27 -15.54 1.20
C LEU A 159 -18.50 -14.12 1.74
N ASP A 160 -19.75 -13.68 1.84
CA ASP A 160 -20.06 -12.31 2.28
C ASP A 160 -19.62 -12.06 3.72
N LYS A 161 -19.84 -13.03 4.62
CA LYS A 161 -19.37 -12.93 6.02
C LYS A 161 -17.85 -12.76 6.10
N GLN A 162 -17.09 -13.47 5.26
CA GLN A 162 -15.63 -13.37 5.23
C GLN A 162 -15.17 -12.02 4.67
N ILE A 163 -15.81 -11.54 3.60
CA ILE A 163 -15.47 -10.24 3.00
C ILE A 163 -15.73 -9.11 4.00
N THR A 164 -16.89 -9.10 4.66
CA THR A 164 -17.20 -8.07 5.65
C THR A 164 -16.25 -8.12 6.85
N ALA A 165 -15.85 -9.31 7.30
CA ALA A 165 -14.85 -9.44 8.36
C ALA A 165 -13.48 -8.89 7.93
N MET A 166 -13.08 -9.12 6.67
CA MET A 166 -11.83 -8.55 6.12
C MET A 166 -11.88 -7.01 6.10
N VAL A 167 -12.99 -6.41 5.67
CA VAL A 167 -13.17 -4.95 5.65
C VAL A 167 -13.17 -4.36 7.07
N LEU A 168 -13.84 -5.00 8.03
CA LEU A 168 -13.86 -4.52 9.42
C LEU A 168 -12.45 -4.52 10.03
N MET A 169 -11.68 -5.59 9.87
CA MET A 169 -10.30 -5.67 10.35
C MET A 169 -9.41 -4.62 9.69
N ARG A 170 -9.64 -4.34 8.41
CA ARG A 170 -8.94 -3.28 7.66
C ARG A 170 -9.19 -1.90 8.26
N VAL A 171 -10.44 -1.57 8.61
CA VAL A 171 -10.78 -0.29 9.25
C VAL A 171 -10.19 -0.19 10.65
N ILE A 172 -10.22 -1.26 11.43
CA ILE A 172 -9.58 -1.28 12.76
C ILE A 172 -8.07 -1.00 12.64
N ALA A 173 -7.38 -1.70 11.73
CA ALA A 173 -5.95 -1.45 11.47
C ALA A 173 -5.68 -0.02 10.99
N PHE A 174 -6.55 0.53 10.13
CA PHE A 174 -6.45 1.90 9.66
C PHE A 174 -6.48 2.91 10.82
N VAL A 175 -7.43 2.76 11.75
CA VAL A 175 -7.54 3.64 12.93
C VAL A 175 -6.28 3.59 13.78
N PHE A 176 -5.78 2.39 14.11
CA PHE A 176 -4.59 2.24 14.96
C PHE A 176 -3.31 2.77 14.32
N LEU A 177 -3.13 2.59 13.01
CA LEU A 177 -1.93 3.05 12.30
C LEU A 177 -1.96 4.55 11.99
N LEU A 178 -3.15 5.12 11.80
CA LEU A 178 -3.30 6.52 11.41
C LEU A 178 -3.29 7.50 12.59
N LEU A 179 -3.94 7.16 13.70
CA LEU A 179 -4.11 8.09 14.83
C LEU A 179 -2.79 8.64 15.40
N PRO A 180 -1.75 7.82 15.68
CA PRO A 180 -0.50 8.33 16.24
C PRO A 180 0.18 9.36 15.33
N PHE A 181 0.11 9.14 14.01
CA PHE A 181 0.67 10.06 13.03
C PHE A 181 -0.08 11.39 13.03
N ILE A 182 -1.41 11.39 13.00
CA ILE A 182 -2.20 12.63 13.02
C ILE A 182 -1.94 13.44 14.28
N THR A 183 -1.97 12.80 15.45
CA THR A 183 -1.73 13.48 16.73
C THR A 183 -0.35 14.13 16.76
N TYR A 184 0.68 13.41 16.31
CA TYR A 184 2.04 13.96 16.24
C TYR A 184 2.15 15.10 15.24
N ARG A 185 1.50 15.00 14.06
CA ARG A 185 1.50 16.10 13.08
C ARG A 185 0.88 17.37 13.65
N ILE A 186 -0.27 17.26 14.31
CA ILE A 186 -0.91 18.39 15.00
C ILE A 186 0.04 18.97 16.06
N TYR A 187 0.68 18.12 16.87
CA TYR A 187 1.65 18.58 17.87
C TYR A 187 2.80 19.37 17.23
N THR A 188 3.45 18.84 16.18
CA THR A 188 4.61 19.50 15.55
C THR A 188 4.27 20.82 14.86
N ILE A 189 3.02 20.99 14.37
CA ILE A 189 2.59 22.23 13.73
C ILE A 189 2.33 23.33 14.78
N ASN A 190 1.76 22.96 15.94
CA ASN A 190 1.50 23.92 17.02
C ASN A 190 2.76 24.28 17.83
N PHE A 191 3.70 23.34 17.94
CA PHE A 191 4.91 23.48 18.74
C PHE A 191 6.15 23.30 17.85
N PRO A 192 6.44 24.27 16.95
CA PRO A 192 7.59 24.18 16.08
C PRO A 192 8.88 24.16 16.92
N THR A 193 9.69 23.13 16.74
CA THR A 193 10.98 23.01 17.41
C THR A 193 12.05 23.74 16.61
N SER A 194 12.69 24.76 17.20
CA SER A 194 13.82 25.46 16.58
C SER A 194 15.02 24.53 16.38
N ARG A 195 15.72 24.65 15.23
CA ARG A 195 16.98 23.91 14.97
C ARG A 195 18.10 24.30 15.94
N SER A 196 17.98 25.42 16.66
CA SER A 196 18.98 25.85 17.65
C SER A 196 19.12 24.88 18.83
N VAL A 197 18.08 24.11 19.14
CA VAL A 197 18.11 23.09 20.20
C VAL A 197 18.33 21.72 19.57
N SER A 198 19.60 21.36 19.38
CA SER A 198 19.99 20.20 18.55
C SER A 198 19.41 18.86 19.05
N MET A 199 19.32 18.67 20.37
CA MET A 199 18.88 17.40 20.96
C MET A 199 17.38 17.13 20.79
N THR A 200 16.52 18.11 21.10
CA THR A 200 15.05 17.95 20.98
C THR A 200 14.65 17.81 19.51
N PHE A 201 15.31 18.54 18.62
CA PHE A 201 15.12 18.41 17.19
C PHE A 201 15.48 17.00 16.68
N ALA A 202 16.64 16.47 17.09
CA ALA A 202 17.07 15.12 16.67
C ALA A 202 16.10 14.03 17.15
N ILE A 203 15.60 14.13 18.39
CA ILE A 203 14.58 13.21 18.93
C ILE A 203 13.27 13.33 18.13
N GLY A 204 12.81 14.55 17.86
CA GLY A 204 11.61 14.80 17.05
C GLY A 204 11.72 14.18 15.65
N LYS A 205 12.88 14.29 15.00
CA LYS A 205 13.12 13.64 13.71
C LYS A 205 13.02 12.12 13.77
N LEU A 206 13.57 11.51 14.82
CA LEU A 206 13.45 10.06 15.01
C LEU A 206 11.99 9.63 15.24
N ILE A 207 11.26 10.34 16.11
CA ILE A 207 9.83 10.07 16.36
C ILE A 207 9.02 10.21 15.07
N GLN A 208 9.27 11.28 14.29
CA GLN A 208 8.64 11.50 13.00
C GLN A 208 8.91 10.34 12.03
N ALA A 209 10.15 9.86 11.93
CA ALA A 209 10.51 8.74 11.07
C ALA A 209 9.79 7.44 11.49
N ILE A 210 9.70 7.16 12.79
CA ILE A 210 8.98 6.00 13.33
C ILE A 210 7.48 6.08 13.01
N LEU A 211 6.83 7.19 13.36
CA LEU A 211 5.39 7.37 13.15
C LEU A 211 5.01 7.40 11.67
N THR A 212 5.85 8.01 10.83
CA THR A 212 5.67 7.99 9.38
C THR A 212 5.80 6.56 8.84
N SER A 213 6.75 5.77 9.35
CA SER A 213 6.88 4.36 8.98
C SER A 213 5.62 3.56 9.36
N ILE A 214 5.09 3.74 10.57
CA ILE A 214 3.84 3.12 11.03
C ILE A 214 2.67 3.50 10.12
N TYR A 215 2.56 4.77 9.75
CA TYR A 215 1.56 5.25 8.81
C TYR A 215 1.72 4.59 7.41
N ILE A 216 2.93 4.48 6.88
CA ILE A 216 3.16 3.90 5.54
C ILE A 216 2.86 2.40 5.52
N ILE A 217 3.10 1.67 6.63
CA ILE A 217 2.73 0.25 6.77
C ILE A 217 1.25 0.02 6.45
N ASN A 218 0.37 0.99 6.74
CA ASN A 218 -1.06 0.92 6.44
C ASN A 218 -1.36 0.63 4.96
N TYR A 219 -0.51 1.07 4.02
CA TYR A 219 -0.68 0.82 2.59
C TYR A 219 -0.14 -0.55 2.15
N ALA A 220 0.76 -1.14 2.94
CA ALA A 220 1.37 -2.44 2.66
C ALA A 220 0.61 -3.60 3.31
N ILE A 221 -0.06 -3.36 4.44
CA ILE A 221 -0.56 -4.43 5.31
C ILE A 221 -1.81 -5.16 4.78
N ASN A 222 -2.53 -4.61 3.79
CA ASN A 222 -3.82 -5.13 3.32
C ASN A 222 -3.79 -6.63 2.95
N PHE A 223 -2.85 -7.02 2.10
CA PHE A 223 -2.69 -8.42 1.69
C PHE A 223 -2.37 -9.32 2.89
N TYR A 224 -1.50 -8.88 3.78
CA TYR A 224 -1.08 -9.63 4.96
C TYR A 224 -2.23 -9.80 5.97
N LEU A 225 -3.04 -8.76 6.18
CA LEU A 225 -4.28 -8.86 6.97
C LEU A 225 -5.23 -9.90 6.35
N PHE A 226 -5.44 -9.88 5.04
CA PHE A 226 -6.31 -10.84 4.37
C PHE A 226 -5.78 -12.27 4.47
N LEU A 227 -4.45 -12.46 4.37
CA LEU A 227 -3.83 -13.76 4.60
C LEU A 227 -4.04 -14.26 6.04
N ILE A 228 -3.91 -13.41 7.05
CA ILE A 228 -4.04 -13.81 8.46
C ILE A 228 -5.50 -14.12 8.81
N PHE A 229 -6.42 -13.23 8.45
CA PHE A 229 -7.81 -13.30 8.92
C PHE A 229 -8.73 -14.14 8.03
N SER A 230 -8.39 -14.36 6.75
CA SER A 230 -9.25 -15.10 5.82
C SER A 230 -8.66 -16.44 5.38
N SER A 231 -9.15 -17.53 5.98
CA SER A 231 -8.78 -18.90 5.60
C SER A 231 -9.12 -19.23 4.14
N ARG A 232 -10.20 -18.64 3.60
CA ARG A 232 -10.57 -18.80 2.19
C ARG A 232 -9.59 -18.10 1.28
N PHE A 233 -9.21 -16.87 1.62
CA PHE A 233 -8.22 -16.11 0.85
C PHE A 233 -6.89 -16.89 0.78
N ARG A 234 -6.43 -17.47 1.90
CA ARG A 234 -5.26 -18.36 1.91
C ARG A 234 -5.39 -19.54 0.93
N ARG A 235 -6.54 -20.22 0.89
CA ARG A 235 -6.77 -21.33 -0.06
C ARG A 235 -6.73 -20.84 -1.50
N GLN A 236 -7.34 -19.69 -1.79
CA GLN A 236 -7.35 -19.10 -3.14
C GLN A 236 -5.95 -18.69 -3.59
N VAL A 237 -5.18 -18.04 -2.72
CA VAL A 237 -3.77 -17.70 -2.96
C VAL A 237 -2.97 -18.97 -3.27
N LYS A 238 -3.11 -20.04 -2.47
CA LYS A 238 -2.45 -21.32 -2.72
C LYS A 238 -2.82 -21.89 -4.09
N VAL A 239 -4.11 -21.93 -4.44
CA VAL A 239 -4.57 -22.45 -5.75
C VAL A 239 -4.00 -21.63 -6.91
N VAL A 240 -4.00 -20.30 -6.80
CA VAL A 240 -3.49 -19.42 -7.85
C VAL A 240 -1.98 -19.56 -8.03
N LEU A 241 -1.24 -19.59 -6.92
CA LEU A 241 0.22 -19.76 -6.94
C LEU A 241 0.61 -21.13 -7.49
N VAL A 242 -0.01 -22.21 -6.99
CA VAL A 242 0.24 -23.58 -7.47
C VAL A 242 -0.10 -23.70 -8.95
N LYS A 243 -1.25 -23.16 -9.39
CA LYS A 243 -1.65 -23.21 -10.80
C LYS A 243 -0.66 -22.46 -11.71
N LYS A 244 -0.23 -21.25 -11.32
CA LYS A 244 0.75 -20.48 -12.11
C LYS A 244 2.13 -21.14 -12.13
N CYS A 245 2.59 -21.65 -10.98
CA CYS A 245 3.84 -22.40 -10.89
C CYS A 245 3.79 -23.65 -11.77
N TRP A 246 2.70 -24.42 -11.70
CA TRP A 246 2.49 -25.60 -12.53
C TRP A 246 2.48 -25.28 -14.03
N GLN A 247 1.77 -24.22 -14.43
CA GLN A 247 1.75 -23.79 -15.83
C GLN A 247 3.15 -23.38 -16.31
N ARG A 248 3.87 -22.54 -15.55
CA ARG A 248 5.25 -22.16 -15.91
C ARG A 248 6.18 -23.36 -15.99
N TRP A 249 6.07 -24.29 -15.05
CA TRP A 249 6.88 -25.50 -15.04
C TRP A 249 6.60 -26.37 -16.26
N LYS A 250 5.32 -26.59 -16.61
CA LYS A 250 4.94 -27.33 -17.83
C LYS A 250 5.52 -26.69 -19.10
N TYR A 251 5.41 -25.36 -19.23
CA TYR A 251 6.00 -24.65 -20.38
C TYR A 251 7.52 -24.78 -20.43
N TRP A 252 8.20 -24.69 -19.29
CA TRP A 252 9.65 -24.84 -19.21
C TRP A 252 10.11 -26.26 -19.56
N CYS A 253 9.43 -27.29 -19.07
CA CYS A 253 9.71 -28.68 -19.44
C CYS A 253 9.52 -28.95 -20.94
N CYS A 254 8.42 -28.46 -21.54
CA CYS A 254 8.23 -28.57 -22.99
C CYS A 254 9.33 -27.83 -23.77
N SER A 255 9.78 -26.67 -23.29
CA SER A 255 10.87 -25.92 -23.94
C SER A 255 12.22 -26.63 -23.88
N ILE A 256 12.47 -27.45 -22.85
CA ILE A 256 13.71 -28.23 -22.74
C ILE A 256 13.68 -29.44 -23.68
N ASN A 257 12.54 -30.14 -23.75
CA ASN A 257 12.41 -31.31 -24.63
C ASN A 257 12.69 -30.96 -26.10
N ASN A 258 12.18 -29.81 -26.57
CA ASN A 258 12.41 -29.33 -27.94
C ASN A 258 13.87 -28.92 -28.23
N ARG A 259 14.71 -28.69 -27.21
CA ARG A 259 16.16 -28.44 -27.41
C ARG A 259 16.99 -29.72 -27.45
N ILE A 260 16.46 -30.84 -26.95
CA ILE A 260 17.16 -32.12 -26.86
C ILE A 260 16.99 -32.97 -28.14
N GLU A 261 16.15 -32.53 -29.08
CA GLU A 261 16.12 -33.07 -30.45
C GLU A 261 16.87 -32.15 -31.45
N PRO A 262 18.19 -31.92 -31.33
CA PRO A 262 18.94 -31.31 -32.41
C PRO A 262 19.13 -32.35 -33.51
N GLY A 263 18.30 -32.28 -34.55
CA GLY A 263 18.69 -32.75 -35.88
C GLY A 263 18.54 -34.24 -36.16
N ASN A 264 17.32 -34.77 -36.04
CA ASN A 264 16.88 -35.72 -37.07
C ASN A 264 16.29 -34.89 -38.21
N ASN A 265 17.19 -34.33 -39.04
CA ASN A 265 16.87 -33.88 -40.38
C ASN A 265 16.55 -35.12 -41.23
N THR A 266 15.45 -35.80 -40.94
CA THR A 266 14.78 -36.60 -41.97
C THR A 266 14.18 -35.59 -42.94
N GLU A 267 14.93 -35.33 -44.00
CA GLU A 267 14.45 -34.61 -45.18
C GLU A 267 13.04 -35.13 -45.52
N PRO A 268 12.05 -34.24 -45.76
CA PRO A 268 10.78 -34.66 -46.30
C PRO A 268 11.07 -35.28 -47.66
N HIS A 269 10.99 -36.61 -47.72
CA HIS A 269 11.06 -37.35 -48.96
C HIS A 269 9.93 -36.83 -49.85
N ASN A 270 10.35 -36.16 -50.92
CA ASN A 270 9.51 -35.50 -51.90
C ASN A 270 8.74 -36.56 -52.69
N SER A 271 7.62 -37.06 -52.16
CA SER A 271 6.68 -37.86 -52.95
C SER A 271 5.80 -36.90 -53.74
N GLN A 272 6.26 -36.66 -54.97
CA GLN A 272 5.46 -36.30 -56.13
C GLN A 272 4.24 -37.24 -56.28
N ILE A 273 3.34 -36.84 -57.20
CA ILE A 273 2.25 -37.64 -57.81
C ILE A 273 0.94 -37.52 -57.00
N GLU A 274 -0.20 -37.07 -57.52
CA GLU A 274 -0.72 -36.99 -58.88
C GLU A 274 -1.77 -35.87 -58.97
N SER A 275 -1.73 -35.18 -60.10
CA SER A 275 -2.81 -34.41 -60.70
C SER A 275 -3.98 -35.31 -61.09
N ASP A 276 -5.21 -34.85 -60.83
CA ASP A 276 -6.44 -35.08 -61.62
C ASP A 276 -7.42 -34.02 -61.08
N GLU A 277 -7.78 -32.91 -61.75
CA GLU A 277 -8.31 -32.74 -63.11
C GLU A 277 -9.44 -33.73 -63.42
N ASN A 278 -10.69 -33.35 -63.09
CA ASN A 278 -11.79 -33.25 -64.06
C ASN A 278 -13.19 -33.12 -63.40
N ILE A 279 -13.93 -32.13 -63.94
CA ILE A 279 -15.40 -31.96 -64.02
C ILE A 279 -16.14 -31.43 -62.78
#